data_AF-A0A974ZPD1-F1
#
_entry.id   AF-A0A974ZPD1-F1
#
_cell.length_a   1.000
_cell.length_b   1.000
_cell.length_c   1.000
_cell.angle_alpha   90.00
_cell.angle_beta   90.00
_cell.angle_gamma   90.00
#
_symmetry.space_group_name_H-M   'P 1'
#
loop_
_entity.id
_entity.type
_entity.pdbx_description
1 polymer ?
#
loop_
_entity_poly.entity_id
_entity_poly.type
_entity_poly.pdbx_seq_one_letter_code
_entity_poly.pdbx_strand_id
1 'polypeptide(L)' 'MTRNLLTIKQLADKHSAFSQAALRNYIFKSKPIVTSKGTIPGNGFDACMVRVGRKILIDESAFFSWIDRINGKEAA' A
#
# COMPACT_ATOMS: atom_id res chain seq x y z
N MET A 1 13.71 0.36 -17.28
CA MET A 1 12.76 1.23 -16.55
C MET A 1 13.15 1.25 -15.07
N THR A 2 13.27 2.44 -14.48
CA THR A 2 13.66 2.59 -13.07
C THR A 2 12.41 2.48 -12.19
N ARG A 3 12.38 1.55 -11.23
CA ARG A 3 11.28 1.46 -10.25
C ARG A 3 11.34 2.65 -9.30
N ASN A 4 10.23 3.37 -9.16
CA ASN A 4 10.14 4.49 -8.22
C ASN A 4 9.68 3.98 -6.85
N LEU A 5 10.65 3.75 -5.96
CA LEU A 5 10.43 3.26 -4.60
C LEU A 5 10.44 4.44 -3.62
N LEU A 6 9.30 4.72 -3.00
CA LEU A 6 9.10 5.88 -2.15
C LEU A 6 8.87 5.45 -0.70
N THR A 7 9.41 6.21 0.26
CA THR A 7 8.97 6.11 1.66
C THR A 7 7.53 6.63 1.80
N ILE A 8 6.87 6.29 2.91
CA ILE A 8 5.53 6.82 3.24
C ILE A 8 5.50 8.35 3.18
N LYS A 9 6.55 9.02 3.69
CA LYS A 9 6.66 10.48 3.64
C LYS A 9 6.76 10.98 2.20
N GLN A 10 7.67 10.42 1.42
CA GLN A 10 7.87 10.85 0.02
C GLN A 10 6.62 10.63 -0.84
N LEU A 11 5.90 9.52 -0.64
CA LEU A 11 4.65 9.26 -1.37
C LEU A 11 3.56 10.27 -0.98
N ALA A 12 3.39 10.57 0.31
CA ALA A 12 2.43 11.56 0.79
C ALA A 12 2.77 12.99 0.33
N ASP A 13 4.05 13.35 0.33
CA ASP A 13 4.52 14.65 -0.15
C ASP A 13 4.29 14.80 -1.67
N LYS A 14 4.52 13.72 -2.43
CA LYS A 14 4.33 13.70 -3.89
C LYS A 14 2.85 13.68 -4.29
N HIS A 15 2.02 12.93 -3.55
CA HIS A 15 0.59 12.76 -3.80
C HIS A 15 -0.20 13.23 -2.59
N SER A 16 -0.47 14.53 -2.53
CA SER A 16 -1.13 15.20 -1.39
C SER A 16 -2.53 14.67 -1.06
N ALA A 17 -3.16 13.94 -1.98
CA ALA A 17 -4.41 13.21 -1.75
C ALA A 17 -4.28 12.10 -0.68
N PHE A 18 -3.06 11.59 -0.43
CA PHE A 18 -2.81 10.51 0.51
C PHE A 18 -1.99 11.01 1.72
N SER A 19 -2.64 11.13 2.87
CA SER A 19 -1.94 11.46 4.11
C SER A 19 -1.04 10.32 4.57
N GLN A 20 0.05 10.64 5.29
CA GLN A 20 0.90 9.60 5.87
C GLN A 20 0.13 8.67 6.83
N ALA A 21 -0.92 9.18 7.48
CA ALA A 21 -1.79 8.39 8.36
C ALA A 21 -2.60 7.35 7.56
N ALA A 22 -3.18 7.75 6.42
CA ALA A 22 -3.88 6.84 5.52
C ALA A 22 -2.95 5.73 5.00
N LEU A 23 -1.75 6.10 4.53
CA LEU A 23 -0.76 5.14 4.05
C LEU A 23 -0.32 4.14 5.13
N ARG A 24 -0.09 4.59 6.37
CA ARG A 24 0.22 3.70 7.50
C ARG A 24 -0.93 2.73 7.80
N ASN A 25 -2.17 3.21 7.72
CA ASN A 25 -3.34 2.37 7.90
C ASN A 25 -3.47 1.31 6.79
N TYR A 26 -3.14 1.64 5.53
CA TYR A 26 -3.11 0.66 4.44
C TYR A 26 -2.06 -0.44 4.68
N ILE A 27 -0.87 -0.07 5.14
CA ILE A 27 0.19 -1.01 5.51
C ILE A 27 -0.24 -1.89 6.68
N PHE A 28 -0.86 -1.32 7.71
CA PHE A 28 -1.34 -2.07 8.88
C PHE A 28 -2.38 -3.13 8.48
N LYS A 29 -3.29 -2.77 7.56
CA LYS A 29 -4.35 -3.65 7.04
C LYS A 29 -3.92 -4.50 5.84
N SER A 30 -2.62 -4.56 5.53
CA SER A 30 -2.09 -5.26 4.35
C SER A 30 -2.34 -6.77 4.37
N LYS A 31 -2.32 -7.38 5.56
CA LYS A 31 -2.46 -8.82 5.78
C LYS A 31 -3.71 -9.17 6.58
N PRO A 32 -4.22 -10.41 6.47
CA PRO A 32 -5.32 -10.87 7.30
C PRO A 32 -4.97 -10.79 8.79
N ILE A 33 -5.94 -10.39 9.61
CA ILE A 33 -5.79 -10.28 11.06
C ILE A 33 -6.74 -11.28 11.71
N VAL A 34 -6.21 -12.15 12.57
CA VAL A 34 -7.01 -13.09 13.37
C VAL A 34 -7.47 -12.41 14.64
N THR A 35 -8.77 -12.48 14.91
CA THR A 35 -9.41 -11.91 16.11
C THR A 35 -10.27 -12.96 16.80
N SER A 36 -10.72 -12.68 18.03
CA SER A 36 -11.67 -13.55 18.75
C SER A 36 -13.01 -13.72 18.04
N LYS A 37 -13.34 -12.84 17.08
CA LYS A 37 -14.56 -12.88 16.28
C LYS A 37 -14.36 -13.46 14.87
N GLY A 38 -13.16 -13.99 14.58
CA GLY A 38 -12.81 -14.55 13.27
C GLY A 38 -11.68 -13.79 12.57
N THR A 39 -11.47 -14.10 11.29
CA THR A 39 -10.39 -13.53 10.47
C THR A 39 -10.89 -12.36 9.64
N ILE A 40 -10.27 -11.19 9.80
CA ILE A 40 -10.50 -10.01 8.97
C ILE A 40 -9.56 -10.13 7.75
N PRO A 41 -10.06 -10.12 6.51
CA PRO A 41 -9.21 -10.17 5.32
C PRO A 41 -8.37 -8.89 5.19
N GLY A 42 -7.16 -9.04 4.65
CA GLY A 42 -6.31 -7.89 4.32
C GLY A 42 -6.83 -7.10 3.11
N ASN A 43 -6.39 -5.86 2.97
CA ASN A 43 -6.71 -5.01 1.79
C ASN A 43 -5.83 -5.32 0.56
N GLY A 44 -4.88 -6.27 0.68
CA GLY A 44 -3.95 -6.64 -0.39
C GLY A 44 -2.91 -5.57 -0.73
N PHE A 45 -2.66 -4.62 0.17
CA PHE A 45 -1.65 -3.58 0.00
C PHE A 45 -0.21 -4.12 0.04
N ASP A 46 -0.02 -5.35 0.55
CA ASP A 46 1.30 -6.02 0.59
C ASP A 46 1.94 -6.13 -0.80
N ALA A 47 1.13 -6.18 -1.87
CA ALA A 47 1.60 -6.19 -3.26
C ALA A 47 2.36 -4.92 -3.68
N CYS A 48 2.15 -3.79 -3.00
CA CYS A 48 2.82 -2.51 -3.29
C CYS A 48 4.09 -2.32 -2.44
N MET A 49 4.29 -3.17 -1.43
CA MET A 49 5.30 -2.96 -0.41
C MET A 49 6.62 -3.63 -0.78
N VAL A 50 7.71 -2.87 -0.69
CA VAL A 50 9.08 -3.37 -0.81
C VAL A 50 9.78 -3.22 0.53
N ARG A 51 10.15 -4.36 1.14
CA ARG A 51 10.83 -4.38 2.45
C ARG A 51 12.35 -4.40 2.25
N VAL A 52 13.03 -3.45 2.88
CA VAL A 52 14.50 -3.37 2.92
C VAL A 52 14.93 -3.29 4.39
N GLY A 53 15.18 -4.46 5.00
CA GLY A 53 15.39 -4.58 6.44
C GLY A 53 14.19 -4.05 7.23
N ARG A 54 14.44 -3.06 8.10
CA ARG A 54 13.41 -2.38 8.91
C ARG A 54 12.70 -1.23 8.19
N LYS A 55 13.07 -0.93 6.94
CA LYS A 55 12.41 0.10 6.12
C LYS A 55 11.34 -0.53 5.23
N ILE A 56 10.22 0.19 5.10
CA ILE A 56 9.16 -0.11 4.13
C ILE A 56 9.20 0.99 3.07
N LEU A 57 9.36 0.57 1.82
CA LEU A 57 9.20 1.39 0.64
C LEU A 57 7.91 0.97 -0.08
N ILE A 58 7.33 1.89 -0.83
CA ILE A 58 6.13 1.68 -1.65
C ILE A 58 6.57 1.82 -3.10
N ASP A 59 6.32 0.80 -3.91
CA ASP A 59 6.43 0.91 -5.36
C ASP A 59 5.25 1.74 -5.87
N GLU A 60 5.56 2.90 -6.45
CA GLU A 60 4.56 3.85 -6.91
C GLU A 60 3.65 3.26 -8.00
N SER A 61 4.21 2.50 -8.93
CA SER A 61 3.43 1.91 -10.01
C SER A 61 2.47 0.86 -9.46
N ALA A 62 2.97 -0.02 -8.57
CA ALA A 62 2.15 -1.05 -7.93
C ALA A 62 1.05 -0.44 -7.06
N PHE A 63 1.31 0.70 -6.41
CA PHE A 63 0.32 1.44 -5.63
C PHE A 63 -0.87 1.90 -6.48
N PHE A 64 -0.64 2.46 -7.66
CA PHE A 64 -1.72 2.87 -8.55
C PHE A 64 -2.46 1.67 -9.15
N SER A 65 -1.75 0.62 -9.57
CA SER A 65 -2.38 -0.63 -9.99
C SER A 65 -3.24 -1.25 -8.88
N TRP A 66 -2.82 -1.12 -7.62
CA TRP A 66 -3.63 -1.55 -6.47
C TRP A 66 -4.89 -0.71 -6.30
N ILE A 67 -4.82 0.63 -6.47
CA ILE A 67 -5.99 1.52 -6.45
C ILE A 67 -7.00 1.09 -7.53
N ASP A 68 -6.54 0.84 -8.74
CA ASP A 68 -7.42 0.42 -9.84
C ASP A 68 -8.08 -0.92 -9.52
N ARG A 69 -7.31 -1.89 -9.04
CA ARG A 69 -7.80 -3.20 -8.63
C ARG A 69 -8.90 -3.14 -7.57
N ILE A 70 -8.73 -2.33 -6.51
CA ILE A 70 -9.74 -2.24 -5.44
C ILE A 70 -11.00 -1.48 -5.86
N ASN A 71 -10.94 -0.72 -6.95
CA ASN A 71 -12.08 0.01 -7.52
C ASN A 71 -12.69 -0.70 -8.74
N GLY A 72 -12.26 -1.93 -9.04
CA GLY A 72 -12.77 -2.70 -10.18
C GLY A 72 -12.42 -2.10 -11.55
N LYS A 73 -11.38 -1.26 -11.61
CA LYS A 73 -10.83 -0.77 -12.88
C LYS A 73 -9.81 -1.78 -13.38
N GLU A 74 -9.97 -2.26 -14.61
CA GLU A 74 -8.91 -3.02 -15.26
C GLU A 74 -7.72 -2.10 -15.47
N ALA A 75 -6.53 -2.55 -15.05
CA ALA A 75 -5.28 -1.86 -15.35
C ALA A 75 -5.08 -1.92 -16.87
N ALA A 76 -5.24 -0.77 -17.53
CA ALA A 76 -5.04 -0.62 -18.97
C ALA A 76 -3.58 -0.87 -19.38
#